data_AF-A0AAD3N2G4-F1
#
_entry.id   AF-A0AAD3N2G4-F1
#
_cell.length_a   1.000
_cell.length_b   1.000
_cell.length_c   1.000
_cell.angle_alpha   90.00
_cell.angle_beta   90.00
_cell.angle_gamma   90.00
#
_symmetry.space_group_name_H-M   'P 1'
#
loop_
_entity.id
_entity.type
_entity.pdbx_description
1 polymer ?
#
loop_
_entity_poly.entity_id
_entity_poly.type
_entity_poly.pdbx_seq_one_letter_code
_entity_poly.pdbx_strand_id
1 'polypeptide(L)'
;MGGQAKGKKKNKPKRKENRPNRDAGFVGLTPQERVKLRMHEKAKKKTSEKYSVQQLLEKTEECIDSFDFEMAGLFCQRALDVESTNLQALDMLGHIYSELGDVQKAKGISFNKYMYLGQIHTGQEAVDYYTRGIQVLLSTLDKQAQTTAQAGAAARPDEDPELPKAKDVCVAYCSIAEIYLTDLCMEEGAADKCQRVH
;
A
#
# COMPACT_ATOMS: atom_id res chain seq x y z
N MET A 1 -30.00 -61.96 -37.81
CA MET A 1 -28.59 -62.30 -38.09
C MET A 1 -27.74 -61.13 -37.61
N GLY A 2 -27.35 -61.09 -36.33
CA GLY A 2 -26.00 -61.47 -35.86
C GLY A 2 -25.11 -60.22 -35.86
N GLY A 3 -24.34 -59.81 -34.86
CA GLY A 3 -23.83 -60.37 -33.61
C GLY A 3 -22.74 -59.40 -33.14
N GLN A 4 -22.49 -59.33 -31.83
CA GLN A 4 -21.61 -58.37 -31.14
C GLN A 4 -20.13 -58.41 -31.57
N ALA A 5 -19.40 -57.31 -31.36
CA ALA A 5 -17.97 -57.35 -31.03
C ALA A 5 -17.57 -56.20 -30.08
N LYS A 6 -16.98 -56.56 -28.94
CA LYS A 6 -16.43 -55.69 -27.89
C LYS A 6 -14.96 -55.32 -28.17
N GLY A 7 -14.57 -54.11 -27.75
CA GLY A 7 -13.30 -53.90 -27.02
C GLY A 7 -12.20 -53.09 -27.69
N LYS A 8 -11.84 -51.95 -27.07
CA LYS A 8 -10.53 -51.71 -26.41
C LYS A 8 -10.42 -50.26 -25.89
N LYS A 9 -10.35 -50.13 -24.56
CA LYS A 9 -9.87 -48.92 -23.86
C LYS A 9 -8.42 -48.65 -24.27
N LYS A 10 -8.11 -47.44 -24.76
CA LYS A 10 -6.72 -46.95 -24.84
C LYS A 10 -6.57 -45.76 -23.89
N ASN A 11 -5.70 -45.96 -22.89
CA ASN A 11 -5.22 -44.97 -21.94
C ASN A 11 -4.72 -43.72 -22.66
N LYS A 12 -5.24 -42.54 -22.29
CA LYS A 12 -4.56 -41.26 -22.56
C LYS A 12 -3.45 -41.06 -21.50
N PRO A 13 -2.24 -40.66 -21.89
CA PRO A 13 -1.17 -40.38 -20.94
C PRO A 13 -1.51 -39.12 -20.14
N LYS A 14 -1.45 -39.21 -18.80
CA LYS A 14 -1.53 -38.08 -17.88
C LYS A 14 -0.35 -37.13 -18.18
N ARG A 15 -0.64 -36.00 -18.83
CA ARG A 15 0.26 -34.86 -18.93
C ARG A 15 0.56 -34.39 -17.51
N LYS A 16 1.77 -34.67 -17.02
CA LYS A 16 2.30 -34.19 -15.75
C LYS A 16 2.48 -32.68 -15.92
N GLU A 17 1.48 -31.88 -15.55
CA GLU A 17 1.65 -30.44 -15.41
C GLU A 17 2.68 -30.21 -14.30
N ASN A 18 3.90 -29.88 -14.72
CA ASN A 18 4.85 -29.17 -13.88
C ASN A 18 4.23 -27.80 -13.58
N ARG A 19 3.42 -27.72 -12.52
CA ARG A 19 3.08 -26.44 -11.92
C ARG A 19 4.34 -25.93 -11.21
N PRO A 20 4.86 -24.74 -11.57
CA PRO A 20 5.91 -24.14 -10.77
C PRO A 20 5.34 -23.91 -9.37
N ASN A 21 6.13 -24.31 -8.37
CA ASN A 21 5.79 -24.19 -6.96
C ASN A 21 5.61 -22.70 -6.60
N ARG A 22 4.36 -22.22 -6.66
CA ARG A 22 3.96 -20.83 -6.34
C ARG A 22 3.96 -20.53 -4.84
N ASP A 23 4.29 -21.50 -3.99
CA ASP A 23 4.26 -21.35 -2.52
C ASP A 23 5.53 -20.69 -1.93
N ALA A 24 6.54 -20.36 -2.74
CA ALA A 24 7.77 -19.72 -2.25
C ALA A 24 7.53 -18.34 -1.60
N GLY A 25 6.42 -17.65 -1.91
CA GLY A 25 6.08 -16.33 -1.36
C GLY A 25 5.14 -16.35 -0.15
N PHE A 26 4.72 -17.51 0.36
CA PHE A 26 3.67 -17.62 1.40
C PHE A 26 4.17 -18.19 2.74
N VAL A 27 5.49 -18.24 2.95
CA VAL A 27 6.09 -18.75 4.19
C VAL A 27 5.65 -17.87 5.37
N GLY A 28 4.91 -18.44 6.33
CA GLY A 28 4.44 -17.75 7.53
C GLY A 28 2.97 -17.27 7.53
N LEU A 29 2.26 -17.31 6.39
CA LEU A 29 0.89 -16.81 6.32
C LEU A 29 -0.16 -17.88 6.66
N THR A 30 -1.19 -17.48 7.42
CA THR A 30 -2.35 -18.30 7.77
C THR A 30 -3.19 -18.65 6.54
N PRO A 31 -3.98 -19.75 6.57
CA PRO A 31 -4.86 -20.10 5.44
C PRO A 31 -5.82 -18.98 5.02
N GLN A 32 -6.28 -18.15 5.96
CA GLN A 32 -7.18 -17.03 5.67
C GLN A 32 -6.47 -15.90 4.92
N GLU A 33 -5.26 -15.53 5.34
CA GLU A 33 -4.45 -14.49 4.68
C GLU A 33 -4.07 -14.90 3.25
N ARG A 34 -3.76 -16.19 3.04
CA ARG A 34 -3.49 -16.73 1.70
C ARG A 34 -4.68 -16.61 0.76
N VAL A 35 -5.89 -16.86 1.26
CA VAL A 35 -7.12 -16.73 0.47
C VAL A 35 -7.40 -15.26 0.15
N LYS A 36 -7.26 -14.36 1.14
CA LYS A 36 -7.42 -12.91 0.95
C LYS A 36 -6.47 -12.36 -0.12
N LEU A 37 -5.18 -12.71 -0.05
CA LEU A 37 -4.19 -12.26 -1.04
C LEU A 37 -4.53 -12.74 -2.46
N ARG A 38 -4.92 -14.01 -2.61
CA ARG A 38 -5.34 -14.55 -3.91
C ARG A 38 -6.62 -13.91 -4.44
N MET A 39 -7.54 -13.52 -3.57
CA MET A 39 -8.75 -12.77 -3.95
C MET A 39 -8.37 -11.36 -4.40
N HIS A 40 -7.49 -10.69 -3.68
CA HIS A 40 -6.99 -9.36 -4.00
C HIS A 40 -6.25 -9.33 -5.35
N GLU A 41 -5.33 -10.27 -5.60
CA GLU A 41 -4.65 -10.39 -6.90
C GLU A 41 -5.63 -10.64 -8.06
N LYS A 42 -6.65 -11.49 -7.85
CA LYS A 42 -7.68 -11.74 -8.86
C LYS A 42 -8.55 -10.51 -9.12
N ALA A 43 -8.89 -9.76 -8.07
CA ALA A 43 -9.65 -8.52 -8.19
C ALA A 43 -8.84 -7.48 -8.97
N LYS A 44 -7.59 -7.25 -8.56
CA LYS A 44 -6.62 -6.37 -9.24
C LYS A 44 -6.52 -6.69 -10.73
N LYS A 45 -6.30 -7.96 -11.07
CA LYS A 45 -6.20 -8.41 -12.47
C LYS A 45 -7.47 -8.14 -13.28
N LYS A 46 -8.65 -8.41 -12.70
CA LYS A 46 -9.94 -8.14 -13.36
C LYS A 46 -10.19 -6.64 -13.58
N THR A 47 -9.73 -5.80 -12.66
CA THR A 47 -9.84 -4.34 -12.79
C THR A 47 -8.92 -3.82 -13.87
N SER A 48 -7.64 -4.20 -13.84
CA SER A 48 -6.65 -3.77 -14.82
C SER A 48 -6.96 -4.26 -16.24
N GLU A 49 -7.69 -5.38 -16.37
CA GLU A 49 -8.19 -5.86 -17.67
C GLU A 49 -9.35 -5.02 -18.23
N LYS A 50 -10.10 -4.30 -17.39
CA LYS A 50 -11.27 -3.52 -17.80
C LYS A 50 -11.03 -2.02 -17.90
N TYR A 51 -10.22 -1.47 -17.01
CA TYR A 51 -9.97 -0.03 -16.89
C TYR A 51 -8.49 0.22 -16.62
N SER A 52 -7.93 1.25 -17.27
CA SER A 52 -6.61 1.76 -16.92
C SER A 52 -6.66 2.61 -15.66
N VAL A 53 -5.51 2.80 -14.99
CA VAL A 53 -5.38 3.72 -13.85
C VAL A 53 -5.87 5.12 -14.25
N GLN A 54 -5.47 5.59 -15.43
CA GLN A 54 -5.83 6.93 -15.91
C GLN A 54 -7.35 7.11 -16.11
N GLN A 55 -8.05 6.09 -16.64
CA GLN A 55 -9.52 6.14 -16.76
C GLN A 55 -10.22 6.18 -15.41
N LEU A 56 -9.67 5.49 -14.40
CA LEU A 56 -10.19 5.54 -13.03
C LEU A 56 -9.97 6.90 -12.39
N LEU A 57 -8.82 7.55 -12.65
CA LEU A 57 -8.52 8.89 -12.14
C LEU A 57 -9.36 9.96 -12.82
N GLU A 58 -9.60 9.87 -14.13
CA GLU A 58 -10.56 10.74 -14.85
C GLU A 58 -11.95 10.66 -14.22
N LYS A 59 -12.43 9.44 -13.93
CA LYS A 59 -13.72 9.24 -13.24
C LYS A 59 -13.72 9.79 -11.81
N THR A 60 -12.58 9.71 -11.13
CA THR A 60 -12.42 10.30 -9.80
C THR A 60 -12.57 11.82 -9.86
N GLU A 61 -11.94 12.47 -10.85
CA GLU A 61 -12.01 13.92 -11.07
C GLU A 61 -13.43 14.37 -11.41
N GLU A 62 -14.11 13.67 -12.33
CA GLU A 62 -15.53 13.94 -12.64
C GLU A 62 -16.44 13.89 -11.39
N CYS A 63 -16.20 12.92 -10.50
CA CYS A 63 -16.93 12.82 -9.23
C CYS A 63 -16.58 13.95 -8.26
N ILE A 64 -15.30 14.34 -8.16
CA ILE A 64 -14.85 15.48 -7.36
C ILE A 64 -15.51 16.78 -7.84
N ASP A 65 -15.52 17.03 -9.15
CA ASP A 65 -16.17 18.19 -9.76
C ASP A 65 -17.68 18.23 -9.48
N SER A 66 -18.28 17.06 -9.31
CA SER A 66 -19.69 16.88 -8.95
C SER A 66 -19.94 16.87 -7.43
N PHE A 67 -18.90 17.06 -6.61
CA PHE A 67 -18.91 16.95 -5.14
C PHE A 67 -19.37 15.58 -4.60
N ASP A 68 -19.30 14.53 -5.41
CA ASP A 68 -19.58 13.16 -5.01
C ASP A 68 -18.31 12.48 -4.50
N PHE A 69 -17.87 12.90 -3.30
CA PHE A 69 -16.63 12.44 -2.69
C PHE A 69 -16.65 10.96 -2.29
N GLU A 70 -17.82 10.40 -1.97
CA GLU A 70 -17.94 8.98 -1.66
C GLU A 70 -17.64 8.12 -2.90
N MET A 71 -18.24 8.45 -4.05
CA MET A 71 -17.94 7.75 -5.30
C MET A 71 -16.53 8.02 -5.80
N ALA A 72 -16.03 9.25 -5.66
CA ALA A 72 -14.64 9.59 -5.97
C ALA A 72 -13.67 8.68 -5.19
N GLY A 73 -13.92 8.50 -3.88
CA GLY A 73 -13.12 7.61 -3.03
C GLY A 73 -13.06 6.18 -3.56
N LEU A 74 -14.17 5.63 -4.04
CA LEU A 74 -14.23 4.28 -4.61
C LEU A 74 -13.41 4.15 -5.91
N PHE A 75 -13.52 5.11 -6.83
CA PHE A 75 -12.73 5.09 -8.06
C PHE A 75 -11.24 5.26 -7.78
N CYS A 76 -10.90 6.14 -6.84
CA CYS A 76 -9.52 6.40 -6.46
C CYS A 76 -8.89 5.19 -5.77
N GLN A 77 -9.60 4.55 -4.83
CA GLN A 77 -9.17 3.30 -4.22
C GLN A 77 -8.99 2.20 -5.27
N ARG A 78 -9.87 2.14 -6.27
CA ARG A 78 -9.76 1.19 -7.38
C ARG A 78 -8.51 1.44 -8.24
N ALA A 79 -8.10 2.69 -8.41
CA ALA A 79 -6.86 3.06 -9.07
C ALA A 79 -5.65 2.57 -8.25
N LEU A 80 -5.67 2.73 -6.92
CA LEU A 80 -4.64 2.23 -6.00
C LEU A 80 -4.57 0.70 -5.92
N ASP A 81 -5.69 -0.01 -6.08
CA ASP A 81 -5.67 -1.48 -6.20
C ASP A 81 -4.80 -1.92 -7.39
N VAL A 82 -4.90 -1.19 -8.51
CA VAL A 82 -4.11 -1.45 -9.73
C VAL A 82 -2.67 -0.99 -9.56
N GLU A 83 -2.45 0.23 -9.05
CA GLU A 83 -1.14 0.82 -8.82
C GLU A 83 -1.09 1.51 -7.46
N SER A 84 -0.66 0.77 -6.43
CA SER A 84 -0.71 1.20 -5.03
C SER A 84 0.24 2.35 -4.69
N THR A 85 1.18 2.65 -5.59
CA THR A 85 2.19 3.70 -5.42
C THR A 85 1.93 4.91 -6.33
N ASN A 86 0.77 4.96 -7.01
CA ASN A 86 0.44 6.07 -7.88
C ASN A 86 0.26 7.37 -7.07
N LEU A 87 1.19 8.31 -7.23
CA LEU A 87 1.22 9.55 -6.44
C LEU A 87 -0.02 10.43 -6.66
N GLN A 88 -0.53 10.50 -7.90
CA GLN A 88 -1.74 11.25 -8.20
C GLN A 88 -2.95 10.64 -7.48
N ALA A 89 -3.07 9.31 -7.50
CA ALA A 89 -4.14 8.61 -6.79
C ALA A 89 -4.05 8.81 -5.28
N LEU A 90 -2.84 8.77 -4.70
CA LEU A 90 -2.65 9.08 -3.28
C LEU A 90 -3.03 10.53 -2.97
N ASP A 91 -2.63 11.49 -3.80
CA ASP A 91 -3.00 12.90 -3.60
C ASP A 91 -4.51 13.12 -3.67
N MET A 92 -5.17 12.56 -4.69
CA MET A 92 -6.62 12.64 -4.84
C MET A 92 -7.35 11.97 -3.66
N LEU A 93 -6.89 10.80 -3.21
CA LEU A 93 -7.51 10.11 -2.07
C LEU A 93 -7.30 10.86 -0.74
N GLY A 94 -6.12 11.48 -0.55
CA GLY A 94 -5.86 12.35 0.59
C GLY A 94 -6.78 13.59 0.62
N HIS A 95 -7.01 14.18 -0.56
CA HIS A 95 -7.97 15.28 -0.72
C HIS A 95 -9.41 14.81 -0.42
N ILE A 96 -9.84 13.69 -1.02
CA ILE A 96 -11.18 13.11 -0.78
C ILE A 96 -11.41 12.82 0.70
N TYR A 97 -10.45 12.22 1.40
CA TYR A 97 -10.59 11.98 2.84
C TYR A 97 -10.66 13.28 3.66
N SER A 98 -9.98 14.33 3.22
CA SER A 98 -10.07 15.64 3.88
C SER A 98 -11.47 16.24 3.73
N GLU A 99 -12.06 16.16 2.54
CA GLU A 99 -13.42 16.64 2.24
C GLU A 99 -14.50 15.81 2.96
N LEU A 100 -14.31 14.49 3.08
CA LEU A 100 -15.17 13.61 3.87
C LEU A 100 -15.01 13.78 5.39
N GLY A 101 -14.06 14.59 5.84
CA GLY A 101 -13.76 14.82 7.26
C GLY A 101 -12.98 13.69 7.94
N ASP A 102 -12.50 12.70 7.18
CA ASP A 102 -11.64 11.62 7.68
C ASP A 102 -10.16 12.07 7.73
N VAL A 103 -9.91 13.03 8.62
CA VAL A 103 -8.61 13.71 8.78
C VAL A 103 -7.48 12.74 9.13
N GLN A 104 -7.79 11.60 9.75
CA GLN A 104 -6.78 10.60 10.11
C GLN A 104 -6.30 9.83 8.87
N LYS A 105 -7.24 9.37 8.03
CA LYS A 105 -6.89 8.69 6.77
C LYS A 105 -6.17 9.63 5.81
N ALA A 106 -6.64 10.88 5.68
CA ALA A 106 -5.99 11.88 4.84
C ALA A 106 -4.49 12.08 5.19
N LYS A 107 -4.16 12.14 6.49
CA LYS A 107 -2.77 12.25 6.95
C LYS A 107 -1.95 10.97 6.74
N GLY A 108 -2.55 9.80 6.94
CA GLY A 108 -1.90 8.52 6.66
C GLY A 108 -1.44 8.43 5.19
N ILE A 109 -2.29 8.87 4.27
CA ILE A 109 -1.98 8.94 2.84
C ILE A 109 -0.86 9.95 2.56
N SER A 110 -0.91 11.13 3.19
CA SER A 110 0.15 12.14 3.07
C SER A 110 1.52 11.63 3.53
N PHE A 111 1.57 10.88 4.64
CA PHE A 111 2.80 10.23 5.11
C PHE A 111 3.34 9.23 4.08
N ASN A 112 2.50 8.32 3.58
CA ASN A 112 2.91 7.29 2.62
C ASN A 112 3.51 7.90 1.34
N LYS A 113 2.96 9.03 0.88
CA LYS A 113 3.54 9.80 -0.23
C LYS A 113 4.98 10.20 0.04
N TYR A 114 5.28 10.74 1.23
CA TYR A 114 6.63 11.16 1.59
C TYR A 114 7.60 9.99 1.71
N MET A 115 7.16 8.84 2.26
CA MET A 115 7.98 7.64 2.31
C MET A 115 8.36 7.16 0.91
N TYR A 116 7.39 7.13 -0.01
CA TYR A 116 7.63 6.74 -1.39
C TYR A 116 8.59 7.71 -2.10
N LEU A 117 8.39 9.01 -1.94
CA LEU A 117 9.30 10.02 -2.49
C LEU A 117 10.73 9.82 -1.95
N GLY A 118 10.90 9.52 -0.67
CA GLY A 118 12.19 9.19 -0.08
C GLY A 118 12.86 7.95 -0.70
N GLN A 119 12.08 6.93 -1.07
CA GLN A 119 12.61 5.69 -1.67
C GLN A 119 13.12 5.85 -3.11
N ILE A 120 12.51 6.75 -3.90
CA ILE A 120 12.85 6.92 -5.32
C ILE A 120 13.87 8.04 -5.57
N HIS A 121 14.14 8.88 -4.57
CA HIS A 121 15.19 9.90 -4.62
C HIS A 121 16.46 9.38 -3.94
N THR A 122 17.55 10.13 -4.05
CA THR A 122 18.85 9.78 -3.46
C THR A 122 19.45 10.97 -2.71
N GLY A 123 20.43 10.70 -1.85
CA GLY A 123 21.16 11.72 -1.13
C GLY A 123 20.25 12.63 -0.28
N GLN A 124 20.53 13.94 -0.29
CA GLN A 124 19.87 14.89 0.62
C GLN A 124 18.37 15.06 0.30
N GLU A 125 17.96 14.95 -0.96
CA GLU A 125 16.54 15.03 -1.34
C GLU A 125 15.73 13.90 -0.70
N ALA A 126 16.28 12.68 -0.68
CA ALA A 126 15.64 11.54 -0.02
C ALA A 126 15.49 11.78 1.50
N VAL A 127 16.53 12.31 2.15
CA VAL A 127 16.49 12.68 3.57
C VAL A 127 15.39 13.72 3.84
N ASP A 128 15.25 14.73 2.99
CA ASP A 128 14.24 15.77 3.15
C ASP A 128 12.82 15.21 3.04
N TYR A 129 12.57 14.29 2.10
CA TYR A 129 11.28 13.62 1.98
C TYR A 129 10.96 12.76 3.19
N TYR A 130 11.88 11.90 3.63
CA TYR A 130 11.67 11.08 4.84
C TYR A 130 11.46 11.95 6.07
N THR A 131 12.20 13.05 6.22
CA THR A 131 12.06 13.99 7.35
C THR A 131 10.67 14.63 7.38
N ARG A 132 10.16 15.09 6.23
CA ARG A 132 8.79 15.61 6.12
C ARG A 132 7.75 14.54 6.46
N GLY A 133 7.93 13.32 5.96
CA GLY A 133 7.06 12.21 6.29
C GLY A 133 7.05 11.90 7.79
N ILE A 134 8.21 11.84 8.45
CA ILE A 134 8.31 11.62 9.90
C ILE A 134 7.56 12.71 10.68
N GLN A 135 7.67 13.99 10.29
CA GLN A 135 6.93 15.08 10.95
C GLN A 135 5.41 14.88 10.87
N VAL A 136 4.90 14.48 9.70
CA VAL A 136 3.48 14.17 9.49
C VAL A 136 3.07 12.96 10.35
N LEU A 137 3.92 11.95 10.41
CA LEU A 137 3.68 10.72 11.15
C LEU A 137 3.59 10.96 12.65
N LEU A 138 4.59 11.63 13.24
CA LEU A 138 4.61 12.01 14.66
C LEU A 138 3.40 12.88 15.03
N SER A 139 3.10 13.89 14.20
CA SER A 139 1.92 14.75 14.39
C SER A 139 0.60 13.97 14.37
N THR A 140 0.55 12.84 13.66
CA THR A 140 -0.64 11.98 13.58
C THR A 140 -0.74 11.06 14.79
N LEU A 141 0.37 10.46 15.21
CA LEU A 141 0.44 9.62 16.42
C LEU A 141 0.09 10.40 17.68
N ASP A 142 0.59 11.63 17.84
CA ASP A 142 0.28 12.48 18.98
C ASP A 142 -1.22 12.81 19.05
N LYS A 143 -1.83 13.11 17.90
CA LYS A 143 -3.27 13.39 17.80
C LYS A 143 -4.12 12.15 18.08
N GLN A 144 -3.68 10.97 17.64
CA GLN A 144 -4.35 9.71 17.99
C GLN A 144 -4.28 9.45 19.51
N ALA A 145 -3.12 9.66 20.13
CA ALA A 145 -2.96 9.51 21.57
C ALA A 145 -3.87 10.47 22.36
N GLN A 146 -3.97 11.74 21.94
CA GLN A 146 -4.86 12.73 22.55
C GLN A 146 -6.34 12.38 22.39
N THR A 147 -6.74 11.91 21.20
CA THR A 147 -8.12 11.49 20.92
C THR A 147 -8.52 10.29 21.78
N THR A 148 -7.59 9.33 21.94
CA THR A 148 -7.80 8.12 22.76
C THR A 148 -7.88 8.47 24.26
N ALA A 149 -7.11 9.45 24.72
CA ALA A 149 -7.19 9.94 26.11
C ALA A 149 -8.52 10.64 26.42
N GLN A 150 -9.17 11.26 25.44
CA GLN A 150 -10.46 11.94 25.60
C GLN A 150 -11.69 11.02 25.43
N ALA A 151 -11.58 9.92 24.67
CA ALA A 151 -12.72 9.05 24.37
C ALA A 151 -13.02 7.95 25.43
N GLY A 152 -12.14 7.76 26.42
CA GLY A 152 -12.29 6.70 27.43
C GLY A 152 -12.07 5.29 26.88
N ALA A 153 -11.69 4.35 27.75
CA ALA A 153 -11.14 3.02 27.42
C ALA A 153 -12.06 2.02 26.68
N ALA A 154 -13.20 2.46 26.13
CA ALA A 154 -14.18 1.60 25.48
C ALA A 154 -13.97 1.42 23.96
N ALA A 155 -13.21 2.30 23.31
CA ALA A 155 -12.87 2.15 21.90
C ALA A 155 -11.62 1.26 21.77
N ARG A 156 -11.82 -0.03 21.51
CA ARG A 156 -10.74 -0.84 20.93
C ARG A 156 -10.40 -0.19 19.58
N PRO A 157 -9.15 0.22 19.31
CA PRO A 157 -8.80 0.63 17.98
C PRO A 157 -9.04 -0.59 17.09
N ASP A 158 -10.02 -0.49 16.19
CA ASP A 158 -10.05 -1.39 15.05
C ASP A 158 -8.68 -1.24 14.41
N GLU A 159 -7.93 -2.34 14.29
CA GLU A 159 -6.57 -2.31 13.79
C GLU A 159 -6.63 -2.08 12.29
N ASP A 160 -6.95 -0.86 11.87
CA ASP A 160 -6.87 -0.47 10.48
C ASP A 160 -5.39 -0.57 10.07
N PRO A 161 -5.04 -1.50 9.17
CA PRO A 161 -3.66 -1.69 8.74
C PRO A 161 -3.08 -0.46 8.02
N GLU A 162 -3.92 0.50 7.62
CA GLU A 162 -3.50 1.73 6.93
C GLU A 162 -3.18 2.90 7.89
N LEU A 163 -3.43 2.75 9.19
CA LEU A 163 -3.11 3.81 10.16
C LEU A 163 -1.61 3.84 10.52
N PRO A 164 -1.00 5.03 10.58
CA PRO A 164 0.31 5.29 11.17
C PRO A 164 0.59 4.57 12.48
N LYS A 165 1.75 3.90 12.58
CA LYS A 165 2.24 3.26 13.81
C LYS A 165 3.64 3.76 14.15
N ALA A 166 4.01 3.64 15.43
CA ALA A 166 5.35 4.02 15.90
C ALA A 166 6.48 3.28 15.15
N LYS A 167 6.23 2.04 14.70
CA LYS A 167 7.18 1.28 13.87
C LYS A 167 7.51 1.99 12.55
N ASP A 168 6.57 2.73 11.98
CA ASP A 168 6.76 3.40 10.69
C ASP A 168 7.70 4.60 10.84
N VAL A 169 7.75 5.21 12.04
CA VAL A 169 8.72 6.25 12.40
C VAL A 169 10.12 5.63 12.42
N CYS A 170 10.27 4.48 13.09
CA CYS A 170 11.54 3.78 13.17
C CYS A 170 12.06 3.37 11.79
N VAL A 171 11.18 2.84 10.92
CA VAL A 171 11.54 2.46 9.55
C VAL A 171 12.04 3.67 8.77
N ALA A 172 11.36 4.82 8.86
CA ALA A 172 11.79 6.04 8.18
C ALA A 172 13.15 6.55 8.68
N TYR A 173 13.41 6.51 9.99
CA TYR A 173 14.71 6.85 10.55
C TYR A 173 15.81 5.88 10.11
N CYS A 174 15.54 4.57 10.03
CA CYS A 174 16.47 3.60 9.48
C CYS A 174 16.81 3.93 8.01
N SER A 175 15.82 4.32 7.20
CA SER A 175 16.07 4.74 5.82
C SER A 175 16.97 5.98 5.74
N ILE A 176 16.75 6.99 6.59
CA ILE A 176 17.63 8.18 6.63
C ILE A 176 19.06 7.79 7.04
N ALA A 177 19.21 6.91 8.04
CA ALA A 177 20.52 6.44 8.47
C ALA A 177 21.23 5.68 7.34
N GLU A 178 20.52 4.81 6.61
CA GLU A 178 21.06 4.11 5.44
C GLU A 178 21.56 5.11 4.39
N ILE A 179 20.77 6.14 4.06
CA ILE A 179 21.17 7.19 3.10
C ILE A 179 22.45 7.91 3.56
N TYR A 180 22.60 8.21 4.85
CA TYR A 180 23.85 8.80 5.36
C TYR A 180 25.04 7.86 5.31
N LEU A 181 24.81 6.55 5.41
CA LEU A 181 25.85 5.52 5.35
C LEU A 181 26.19 5.09 3.90
N THR A 182 25.32 5.37 2.93
CA THR A 182 25.52 5.02 1.52
C THR A 182 25.76 6.26 0.66
N ASP A 183 24.74 7.09 0.46
CA ASP A 183 24.70 8.13 -0.56
C ASP A 183 25.49 9.36 -0.11
N LEU A 184 25.32 9.75 1.17
CA LEU A 184 25.95 10.93 1.76
C LEU A 184 27.19 10.58 2.58
N CYS A 185 27.72 9.35 2.49
CA CYS A 185 28.81 8.90 3.35
C CYS A 185 30.11 9.73 3.22
N MET A 186 30.30 10.42 2.09
CA MET A 186 31.45 11.28 1.82
C MET A 186 31.18 12.76 2.13
N GLU A 187 29.96 13.12 2.52
CA GLU A 187 29.60 14.50 2.87
C GLU A 187 30.14 14.88 4.25
N GLU A 188 30.56 16.14 4.38
CA GLU A 188 31.07 16.65 5.65
C GLU A 188 29.97 16.61 6.73
N GLY A 189 30.30 16.02 7.87
CA GLY A 189 29.38 15.83 8.98
C GLY A 189 28.28 14.77 8.75
N ALA A 190 28.38 13.92 7.72
CA ALA A 190 27.42 12.84 7.49
C ALA A 190 27.29 11.88 8.68
N ALA A 191 28.42 11.52 9.31
CA ALA A 191 28.42 10.67 10.50
C ALA A 191 27.68 11.33 11.69
N ASP A 192 27.95 12.63 11.93
CA ASP A 192 27.28 13.39 12.99
C ASP A 192 25.78 13.53 12.73
N LYS A 193 25.39 13.78 11.48
CA LYS A 193 23.99 13.85 11.06
C LYS A 193 23.31 12.51 11.26
N CYS A 194 23.92 11.40 10.81
CA CYS A 194 23.42 10.04 11.00
C CYS A 194 23.18 9.70 12.48
N GLN A 195 24.10 10.10 13.36
CA GLN A 195 23.97 9.85 14.80
C GLN A 195 22.83 10.66 15.45
N ARG A 196 22.33 11.71 14.81
CA ARG A 196 21.20 12.51 15.30
C ARG A 196 19.85 12.07 14.75
N VAL A 197 19.80 10.99 13.97
CA VAL A 197 18.58 10.44 13.35
C VAL A 197 17.84 9.56 14.38
N HIS A 198 17.24 10.16 15.42
CA HIS A 198 16.30 9.56 16.40
C HIS A 198 15.90 10.59 17.46
#